data_AF-A0A6B2UD33-F1
#
_entry.id   AF-A0A6B2UD33-F1
#
_cell.length_a   1.000
_cell.length_b   1.000
_cell.length_c   1.000
_cell.angle_alpha   90.00
_cell.angle_beta   90.00
_cell.angle_gamma   90.00
#
_symmetry.space_group_name_H-M   'P 1'
#
loop_
_entity.id
_entity.type
_entity.pdbx_description
1 polymer ?
#
loop_
_entity_poly.entity_id
_entity_poly.type
_entity_poly.pdbx_seq_one_letter_code
_entity_poly.pdbx_strand_id
1 'polypeptide(L)' 'DRRSGYPLQMVVRAADAGWRVREHDVPYLPRTGASKVTGTWRGTWHAVRDMRRVLAEGVAAEGAGR' A
#
# COMPACT_ATOMS: atom_id res chain seq x y z
N ASP A 1 11.83 6.98 -1.66
CA ASP A 1 10.54 6.85 -2.35
C ASP A 1 10.11 5.38 -2.31
N ARG A 2 8.92 5.08 -1.77
CA ARG A 2 8.37 3.70 -1.68
C ARG A 2 7.41 3.39 -2.84
N ARG A 3 7.26 4.30 -3.81
CA ARG A 3 6.46 4.11 -5.04
C ARG A 3 5.08 3.50 -4.72
N SER A 4 4.77 2.36 -5.33
CA SER A 4 3.52 1.63 -5.14
C SER A 4 3.30 1.09 -3.72
N GLY A 5 4.35 1.02 -2.89
CA GLY A 5 4.27 0.57 -1.49
C GLY A 5 3.84 1.65 -0.50
N TYR A 6 3.88 2.95 -0.87
CA TYR A 6 3.54 4.03 0.06
C TYR A 6 2.10 3.96 0.61
N PRO A 7 1.05 3.71 -0.20
CA PRO A 7 -0.31 3.59 0.31
C PRO A 7 -0.47 2.46 1.33
N LEU A 8 0.13 1.29 1.06
CA LEU A 8 0.09 0.15 1.97
C LEU A 8 0.79 0.48 3.29
N GLN A 9 1.94 1.13 3.24
CA GLN A 9 2.66 1.54 4.44
C GLN A 9 1.82 2.44 5.34
N MET A 10 1.08 3.37 4.74
CA MET A 10 0.27 4.31 5.52
C MET A 10 -0.79 3.58 6.33
N VAL A 11 -1.45 2.58 5.74
CA VAL A 11 -2.48 1.76 6.44
C VAL A 11 -1.85 0.87 7.49
N VAL A 12 -0.71 0.21 7.19
CA VAL A 12 0.01 -0.63 8.16
C VAL A 12 0.42 0.19 9.38
N ARG A 13 1.02 1.38 9.18
CA ARG A 13 1.41 2.25 10.30
C ARG A 13 0.22 2.76 11.11
N ALA A 14 -0.92 3.01 10.47
CA ALA A 14 -2.13 3.38 11.20
C ALA A 14 -2.58 2.22 12.11
N ALA A 15 -2.53 0.98 11.60
CA ALA A 15 -2.83 -0.21 12.40
C ALA A 15 -1.81 -0.41 13.54
N ASP A 16 -0.51 -0.27 13.27
CA ASP A 16 0.56 -0.35 14.28
C ASP A 16 0.38 0.71 15.38
N ALA A 17 -0.13 1.89 15.03
CA ALA A 17 -0.44 2.97 15.96
C ALA A 17 -1.78 2.79 16.68
N GLY A 18 -2.48 1.66 16.49
CA GLY A 18 -3.76 1.35 17.12
C GLY A 18 -4.94 2.16 16.59
N TRP A 19 -4.82 2.78 15.41
CA TRP A 19 -5.91 3.54 14.82
C TRP A 19 -7.00 2.63 14.29
N ARG A 20 -8.26 3.06 14.44
CA ARG A 20 -9.41 2.37 13.87
C ARG A 20 -9.73 2.98 12.51
N VAL A 21 -9.37 2.27 11.44
CA VAL A 21 -9.67 2.67 10.06
C VAL A 21 -11.07 2.16 9.68
N ARG A 22 -11.89 3.02 9.08
CA ARG A 22 -13.22 2.65 8.55
C ARG A 22 -13.29 2.94 7.05
N GLU A 23 -13.92 2.04 6.33
CA GLU A 23 -14.21 2.21 4.91
C GLU A 23 -15.49 3.03 4.73
N HIS A 24 -15.47 3.91 3.73
CA HIS A 24 -16.62 4.74 3.36
C HIS A 24 -16.82 4.66 1.86
N ASP A 25 -18.05 4.41 1.44
CA ASP A 25 -18.41 4.42 0.04
C ASP A 25 -18.30 5.83 -0.53
N VAL A 26 -17.54 5.95 -1.61
CA VAL A 26 -17.39 7.20 -2.36
C VAL A 26 -17.87 6.94 -3.79
N PRO A 27 -18.87 7.69 -4.30
CA PRO A 27 -19.31 7.55 -5.67
C PRO A 27 -18.15 7.73 -6.64
N TYR A 28 -17.89 6.71 -7.45
CA TYR A 28 -16.84 6.77 -8.45
C TYR A 28 -17.37 7.43 -9.72
N LEU A 29 -16.81 8.58 -10.08
CA LEU A 29 -17.15 9.26 -11.33
C LEU A 29 -16.40 8.65 -12.52
N PRO A 30 -16.99 8.69 -13.73
CA PRO A 30 -16.29 8.28 -14.94
C PRO A 30 -14.93 8.98 -15.06
N ARG A 31 -13.91 8.20 -15.38
CA ARG A 31 -12.55 8.72 -15.55
C ARG A 31 -12.45 9.48 -16.87
N THR A 32 -11.90 10.68 -16.83
CA THR A 32 -11.44 11.39 -18.03
C THR A 32 -9.96 11.10 -18.27
N GLY A 33 -9.59 10.74 -19.50
CA GLY A 33 -8.20 10.50 -19.91
C GLY A 33 -7.63 9.13 -19.52
N ALA A 34 -6.30 9.00 -19.63
CA ALA A 34 -5.60 7.72 -19.47
C ALA A 34 -5.33 7.32 -18.01
N SER A 35 -5.06 6.02 -17.81
CA SER A 35 -4.62 5.49 -16.53
C SER A 35 -3.23 6.03 -16.17
N LYS A 36 -3.03 6.36 -14.88
CA LYS A 36 -1.68 6.57 -14.31
C LYS A 36 -0.88 5.26 -14.23
N VAL A 37 -1.59 4.13 -14.35
CA VAL A 37 -1.04 2.78 -14.26
C VAL A 37 -1.11 2.14 -15.64
N THR A 38 0.05 1.87 -16.23
CA THR A 38 0.17 1.28 -17.57
C THR A 38 -0.23 -0.21 -17.61
N GLY A 39 -0.21 -0.90 -16.47
CA GLY A 39 -0.61 -2.32 -16.39
C GLY A 39 0.38 -3.31 -17.00
N THR A 40 1.65 -2.94 -17.16
CA THR A 40 2.68 -3.84 -17.70
C THR A 40 3.10 -4.90 -16.69
N TRP A 41 3.49 -6.08 -17.17
CA TRP A 41 4.03 -7.15 -16.32
C TRP A 41 5.20 -6.71 -15.43
N ARG A 42 6.14 -5.95 -16.01
CA ARG A 42 7.26 -5.37 -15.25
C ARG A 42 6.79 -4.41 -14.18
N GLY A 43 5.77 -3.59 -14.47
CA GLY A 43 5.14 -2.69 -13.50
C GLY A 43 4.49 -3.45 -12.35
N THR A 44 3.74 -4.51 -12.65
CA THR A 44 3.14 -5.39 -11.64
C THR A 44 4.20 -6.03 -10.75
N TRP A 45 5.27 -6.56 -11.33
CA TRP A 45 6.36 -7.16 -10.56
C TRP A 45 7.01 -6.15 -9.60
N HIS A 46 7.29 -4.93 -10.06
CA HIS A 46 7.80 -3.87 -9.19
C HIS A 46 6.82 -3.53 -8.06
N ALA A 47 5.52 -3.38 -8.37
CA ALA A 47 4.51 -3.05 -7.37
C ALA A 47 4.44 -4.12 -6.25
N VAL A 48 4.43 -5.40 -6.63
CA VAL A 48 4.46 -6.52 -5.67
C VAL A 48 5.73 -6.49 -4.82
N ARG A 49 6.90 -6.26 -5.43
CA ARG A 49 8.17 -6.18 -4.69
C ARG A 49 8.17 -5.04 -3.68
N ASP A 50 7.67 -3.87 -4.06
CA ASP A 50 7.63 -2.69 -3.19
C ASP A 50 6.65 -2.91 -2.01
N MET A 51 5.49 -3.53 -2.25
CA MET A 51 4.53 -3.88 -1.20
C MET A 51 5.08 -4.96 -0.24
N ARG A 52 5.74 -6.00 -0.77
CA ARG A 52 6.38 -7.05 0.06
C ARG A 52 7.41 -6.48 1.03
N ARG A 53 8.19 -5.48 0.59
CA ARG A 53 9.15 -4.80 1.46
C ARG A 53 8.45 -4.12 2.66
N VAL A 54 7.34 -3.44 2.42
CA VAL A 54 6.57 -2.77 3.49
C VAL A 54 6.02 -3.79 4.50
N LEU A 55 5.48 -4.90 4.02
CA LEU A 55 4.94 -5.94 4.91
C LEU A 55 6.04 -6.60 5.74
N ALA A 56 7.23 -6.81 5.15
CA ALA A 56 8.38 -7.33 5.88
C ALA A 56 8.90 -6.35 6.97
N GLU A 57 8.78 -5.04 6.76
CA GLU A 57 9.11 -4.03 7.78
C GLU A 57 8.21 -4.18 9.03
N GLY A 58 6.92 -4.52 8.88
CA GLY A 58 6.00 -4.75 9.99
C GLY A 58 6.32 -6.02 10.79
N VAL A 59 6.61 -7.13 10.12
CA VAL A 59 7.01 -8.40 10.77
C VAL A 59 8.31 -8.24 11.57
N ALA A 60 9.27 -7.46 11.05
CA ALA A 60 10.53 -7.19 11.76
C ALA A 60 10.32 -6.34 13.03
N ALA A 61 9.34 -5.43 13.03
CA ALA A 61 9.02 -4.61 14.20
C ALA A 61 8.34 -5.42 15.32
N GLU A 62 7.43 -6.36 14.97
CA GLU A 62 6.81 -7.27 15.93
C GLU A 62 7.80 -8.27 16.53
N GLY A 63 8.79 -8.72 15.76
CA GLY A 63 9.84 -9.64 16.22
C GLY A 63 10.89 -9.00 17.13
N ALA A 64 11.11 -7.69 17.04
CA ALA A 64 12.03 -6.95 17.91
C ALA A 64 11.40 -6.53 19.25
N GLY A 65 10.08 -6.65 19.39
CA GLY A 65 9.33 -6.34 20.61
C GLY A 65 9.01 -7.55 21.51
N ARG A 66 9.56 -8.74 21.20
CA ARG A 66 9.46 -9.96 22.02
C ARG A 66 10.80 -10.32 22.66
#